data_AF-A0AAE3UA73-F1
#
_entry.id   AF-A0AAE3UA73-F1
#
_cell.length_a   1.000
_cell.length_b   1.000
_cell.length_c   1.000
_cell.angle_alpha   90.00
_cell.angle_beta   90.00
_cell.angle_gamma   90.00
#
_symmetry.space_group_name_H-M   'P 1'
#
loop_
_entity.id
_entity.type
_entity.pdbx_description
1 polymer ?
#
loop_
_entity_poly.entity_id
_entity_poly.type
_entity_poly.pdbx_seq_one_letter_code
_entity_poly.pdbx_strand_id
1 'polypeptide(L)'
;MKFPQTPEDIENEILISSEKAQNFGDLRIRQFIKILLLVKDQEIIVEGIIRIFENTENFLAQEFVGKVLEEINPQTHKDLKEVLTRTIKEWNVSVEQLSIWLQINYGLPKLQEVLEEHDTLKLDPNKIRTIRYWLNLR
;
A
#
# COMPACT_ATOMS: atom_id res chain seq x y z
N MET A 1 -16.94 3.96 -12.97
CA MET A 1 -15.79 3.07 -12.75
C MET A 1 -16.11 1.75 -13.40
N LYS A 2 -15.15 1.17 -14.10
CA LYS A 2 -15.26 -0.21 -14.57
C LYS A 2 -14.88 -1.15 -13.43
N PHE A 3 -15.32 -2.39 -13.51
CA PHE A 3 -14.87 -3.42 -12.58
C PHE A 3 -13.42 -3.77 -12.93
N PRO A 4 -12.45 -3.61 -12.02
CA PRO A 4 -11.06 -3.90 -12.34
C PRO A 4 -10.88 -5.41 -12.52
N GLN A 5 -10.15 -5.79 -13.57
CA GLN A 5 -9.81 -7.18 -13.89
C GLN A 5 -8.31 -7.44 -13.82
N THR A 6 -7.52 -6.38 -13.76
CA THR A 6 -6.05 -6.43 -13.76
C THR A 6 -5.49 -5.45 -12.72
N PRO A 7 -4.23 -5.65 -12.29
CA PRO A 7 -3.56 -4.70 -11.39
C PRO A 7 -3.44 -3.30 -11.99
N GLU A 8 -3.26 -3.22 -13.31
CA GLU A 8 -3.19 -1.96 -14.05
C GLU A 8 -4.52 -1.20 -14.05
N ASP A 9 -5.66 -1.90 -14.08
CA ASP A 9 -6.97 -1.25 -13.92
C ASP A 9 -7.08 -0.58 -12.54
N ILE A 10 -6.56 -1.24 -11.50
CA ILE A 10 -6.59 -0.74 -10.12
C ILE A 10 -5.66 0.46 -9.97
N GLU A 11 -4.42 0.35 -10.44
CA GLU A 11 -3.44 1.44 -10.45
C GLU A 11 -4.00 2.68 -11.15
N ASN A 12 -4.51 2.54 -12.39
CA ASN A 12 -5.08 3.64 -13.14
C ASN A 12 -6.31 4.25 -12.46
N GLU A 13 -7.20 3.43 -11.93
CA GLU A 13 -8.40 3.91 -11.24
C GLU A 13 -8.04 4.64 -9.93
N ILE A 14 -6.99 4.22 -9.22
CA ILE A 14 -6.47 4.93 -8.05
C ILE A 14 -5.96 6.30 -8.45
N LEU A 15 -5.10 6.40 -9.47
CA LEU A 15 -4.52 7.67 -9.92
C LEU A 15 -5.62 8.68 -10.31
N ILE A 16 -6.61 8.22 -11.09
CA ILE A 16 -7.77 9.02 -11.48
C ILE A 16 -8.60 9.42 -10.25
N SER A 17 -8.74 8.52 -9.27
CA SER A 17 -9.57 8.74 -8.09
C SER A 17 -8.92 9.68 -7.10
N SER A 18 -7.60 9.63 -6.91
CA SER A 18 -6.87 10.53 -6.03
C SER A 18 -6.95 11.98 -6.49
N GLU A 19 -6.85 12.22 -7.79
CA GLU A 19 -7.03 13.57 -8.34
C GLU A 19 -8.45 14.08 -8.14
N LYS A 20 -9.44 13.22 -8.38
CA LYS A 20 -10.86 13.57 -8.20
C LYS A 20 -11.26 13.71 -6.74
N ALA A 21 -10.61 13.00 -5.82
CA ALA A 21 -10.92 13.06 -4.40
C ALA A 21 -10.77 14.48 -3.82
N GLN A 22 -9.92 15.34 -4.40
CA GLN A 22 -9.83 16.74 -4.02
C GLN A 22 -11.16 17.51 -4.23
N ASN A 23 -11.94 17.13 -5.25
CA ASN A 23 -13.19 17.80 -5.61
C ASN A 23 -14.43 17.10 -5.02
N PHE A 24 -14.36 15.78 -4.81
CA PHE A 24 -15.49 14.96 -4.39
C PHE A 24 -15.36 14.38 -2.97
N GLY A 25 -14.23 14.63 -2.30
CA GLY A 25 -13.91 14.13 -0.97
C GLY A 25 -13.99 12.60 -0.86
N ASP A 26 -14.39 12.13 0.33
CA ASP A 26 -14.43 10.70 0.67
C ASP A 26 -15.46 9.89 -0.12
N LEU A 27 -16.44 10.52 -0.77
CA LEU A 27 -17.43 9.81 -1.57
C LEU A 27 -16.74 8.97 -2.65
N ARG A 28 -15.67 9.51 -3.24
CA ARG A 28 -14.92 8.84 -4.29
C ARG A 28 -14.24 7.57 -3.80
N ILE A 29 -13.60 7.65 -2.64
CA ILE A 29 -12.92 6.53 -1.98
C ILE A 29 -13.91 5.43 -1.63
N ARG A 30 -15.05 5.79 -1.01
CA ARG A 30 -16.10 4.82 -0.64
C ARG A 30 -16.66 4.07 -1.83
N GLN A 31 -16.86 4.74 -2.96
CA GLN A 31 -17.33 4.08 -4.18
C GLN A 31 -16.29 3.09 -4.72
N PHE A 32 -15.01 3.46 -4.68
CA PHE A 32 -13.94 2.58 -5.14
C PHE A 32 -13.80 1.36 -4.23
N ILE A 33 -13.81 1.54 -2.92
CA ILE A 33 -13.82 0.46 -1.92
C ILE A 33 -14.96 -0.53 -2.19
N LYS A 34 -16.18 -0.04 -2.44
CA LYS A 34 -17.33 -0.90 -2.76
C LYS A 34 -17.10 -1.78 -3.99
N ILE A 35 -16.36 -1.27 -4.99
CA ILE A 35 -16.01 -2.05 -6.18
C ILE A 35 -14.94 -3.07 -5.83
N LEU A 36 -13.90 -2.68 -5.08
CA LEU A 36 -12.82 -3.58 -4.67
C LEU A 36 -13.32 -4.74 -3.82
N LEU A 37 -14.28 -4.52 -2.92
CA LEU A 37 -14.89 -5.58 -2.10
C LEU A 37 -15.63 -6.67 -2.92
N LEU A 38 -15.95 -6.38 -4.18
CA LEU A 38 -16.56 -7.35 -5.09
C LEU A 38 -15.52 -8.14 -5.89
N VAL A 39 -14.27 -7.66 -5.97
CA VAL A 39 -13.18 -8.32 -6.69
C VAL A 39 -12.79 -9.58 -5.92
N LYS A 40 -12.91 -10.73 -6.58
CA LYS A 40 -12.69 -12.03 -5.93
C LYS A 40 -11.21 -12.33 -5.67
N ASP A 41 -10.35 -11.90 -6.58
CA ASP A 41 -8.91 -12.14 -6.50
C ASP A 41 -8.24 -10.95 -5.83
N GLN A 42 -7.86 -11.14 -4.55
CA GLN A 42 -7.22 -10.10 -3.77
C GLN A 42 -5.79 -9.80 -4.24
N GLU A 43 -5.11 -10.74 -4.93
CA GLU A 43 -3.76 -10.51 -5.42
C GLU A 43 -3.73 -9.44 -6.51
N ILE A 44 -4.81 -9.31 -7.29
CA ILE A 44 -4.97 -8.22 -8.26
C ILE A 44 -4.99 -6.87 -7.54
N ILE A 45 -5.71 -6.78 -6.42
CA ILE A 45 -5.81 -5.58 -5.57
C ILE A 45 -4.45 -5.24 -4.98
N VAL A 46 -3.79 -6.23 -4.37
CA VAL A 46 -2.50 -6.07 -3.72
C VAL A 46 -1.44 -5.64 -4.73
N GLU A 47 -1.38 -6.28 -5.90
CA GLU A 47 -0.44 -5.90 -6.95
C GLU A 47 -0.70 -4.47 -7.46
N GLY A 48 -1.96 -4.08 -7.64
CA GLY A 48 -2.30 -2.71 -8.03
C GLY A 48 -1.88 -1.67 -6.98
N ILE A 49 -2.02 -2.00 -5.69
CA ILE A 49 -1.57 -1.16 -4.58
C ILE A 49 -0.04 -1.07 -4.52
N ILE A 50 0.67 -2.19 -4.67
CA ILE A 50 2.14 -2.22 -4.69
C ILE A 50 2.67 -1.31 -5.80
N ARG A 51 2.07 -1.37 -6.99
CA ARG A 51 2.47 -0.52 -8.13
C ARG A 51 2.33 0.97 -7.84
N ILE A 52 1.35 1.39 -7.04
CA ILE A 52 1.24 2.80 -6.62
C ILE A 52 2.44 3.20 -5.76
N PHE A 53 2.80 2.41 -4.74
CA PHE A 53 3.97 2.72 -3.93
C PHE A 53 5.31 2.52 -4.65
N GLU A 54 5.34 1.72 -5.72
CA GLU A 54 6.54 1.45 -6.51
C GLU A 54 6.79 2.53 -7.58
N ASN A 55 5.72 3.00 -8.24
CA ASN A 55 5.83 3.82 -9.45
C ASN A 55 5.50 5.30 -9.24
N THR A 56 4.96 5.71 -8.08
CA THR A 56 4.57 7.11 -7.87
C THR A 56 5.04 7.69 -6.55
N GLU A 57 5.62 8.89 -6.62
CA GLU A 57 5.90 9.76 -5.45
C GLU A 57 4.68 10.64 -5.08
N ASN A 58 3.56 10.53 -5.83
CA ASN A 58 2.39 11.38 -5.62
C ASN A 58 1.72 11.06 -4.28
N PHE A 59 1.87 12.00 -3.34
CA PHE A 59 1.31 11.87 -1.99
C PHE A 59 -0.20 11.60 -1.99
N LEU A 60 -0.98 12.25 -2.86
CA LEU A 60 -2.44 12.08 -2.88
C LEU A 60 -2.84 10.66 -3.32
N ALA A 61 -2.10 10.09 -4.27
CA ALA A 61 -2.32 8.72 -4.71
C ALA A 61 -1.98 7.73 -3.59
N GLN A 62 -0.84 7.93 -2.91
CA GLN A 62 -0.44 7.09 -1.79
C GLN A 62 -1.37 7.24 -0.57
N GLU A 63 -1.83 8.44 -0.24
CA GLU A 63 -2.81 8.70 0.82
C GLU A 63 -4.15 8.03 0.49
N PHE A 64 -4.61 8.13 -0.76
CA PHE A 64 -5.81 7.47 -1.23
C PHE A 64 -5.70 5.94 -1.06
N VAL A 65 -4.57 5.36 -1.44
CA VAL A 65 -4.28 3.92 -1.26
C VAL A 65 -4.17 3.55 0.21
N GLY A 66 -3.61 4.42 1.06
CA GLY A 66 -3.57 4.21 2.50
C GLY A 66 -4.97 3.99 3.07
N LYS A 67 -5.92 4.85 2.70
CA LYS A 67 -7.34 4.67 3.09
C LYS A 67 -7.95 3.38 2.54
N VAL A 68 -7.58 2.97 1.32
CA VAL A 68 -8.04 1.68 0.76
C VAL A 68 -7.49 0.51 1.59
N LEU A 69 -6.20 0.53 1.93
CA LEU A 69 -5.55 -0.49 2.75
C LEU A 69 -6.19 -0.62 4.13
N GLU A 70 -6.47 0.50 4.79
CA GLU A 70 -7.12 0.55 6.10
C GLU A 70 -8.51 -0.09 6.08
N GLU A 71 -9.29 0.19 5.03
CA GLU A 71 -10.70 -0.21 4.96
C GLU A 71 -10.91 -1.66 4.50
N ILE A 72 -10.15 -2.15 3.52
CA ILE A 72 -10.36 -3.50 2.97
C ILE A 72 -9.30 -4.50 3.40
N ASN A 73 -8.13 -4.04 3.86
CA ASN A 73 -7.01 -4.84 4.34
C ASN A 73 -6.79 -6.13 3.51
N PRO A 74 -6.48 -5.99 2.20
CA PRO A 74 -6.44 -7.15 1.32
C PRO A 74 -5.30 -8.06 1.74
N GLN A 75 -5.57 -9.36 1.78
CA GLN A 75 -4.61 -10.39 2.15
C GLN A 75 -3.75 -10.78 0.95
N THR A 76 -2.49 -11.15 1.20
CA THR A 76 -1.57 -11.59 0.15
C THR A 76 -0.71 -12.78 0.56
N HIS A 77 -0.31 -13.55 -0.45
CA HIS A 77 0.69 -14.61 -0.37
C HIS A 77 2.05 -14.19 -0.94
N LYS A 78 2.21 -12.94 -1.39
CA LYS A 78 3.48 -12.39 -1.86
C LYS A 78 4.55 -12.45 -0.77
N ASP A 79 5.80 -12.51 -1.18
CA ASP A 79 6.90 -12.50 -0.22
C ASP A 79 7.09 -11.09 0.38
N LEU A 80 7.34 -11.04 1.68
CA LEU A 80 7.50 -9.77 2.39
C LEU A 80 8.72 -8.98 1.87
N LYS A 81 9.83 -9.65 1.56
CA LYS A 81 11.04 -8.97 1.06
C LYS A 81 10.76 -8.36 -0.30
N GLU A 82 10.07 -9.10 -1.18
CA GLU A 82 9.61 -8.59 -2.47
C GLU A 82 8.75 -7.34 -2.31
N VAL A 83 7.70 -7.40 -1.47
CA VAL A 83 6.80 -6.27 -1.25
C VAL A 83 7.53 -5.06 -0.70
N LEU A 84 8.41 -5.24 0.29
CA LEU A 84 9.17 -4.14 0.88
C LEU A 84 10.12 -3.50 -0.13
N THR A 85 10.87 -4.28 -0.89
CA THR A 85 11.80 -3.75 -1.90
C THR A 85 11.08 -2.94 -2.98
N ARG A 86 9.87 -3.36 -3.38
CA ARG A 86 9.08 -2.65 -4.39
C ARG A 86 8.45 -1.37 -3.85
N THR A 87 7.90 -1.42 -2.64
CA THR A 87 7.11 -0.31 -2.09
C THR A 87 7.93 0.75 -1.37
N ILE A 88 8.98 0.36 -0.61
CA ILE A 88 9.71 1.29 0.25
C ILE A 88 10.37 2.39 -0.56
N LYS A 89 10.87 2.13 -1.77
CA LYS A 89 11.70 3.10 -2.52
C LYS A 89 10.99 4.44 -2.73
N GLU A 90 9.73 4.44 -3.15
CA GLU A 90 8.96 5.68 -3.38
C GLU A 90 7.90 5.96 -2.31
N TRP A 91 7.72 5.06 -1.34
CA TRP A 91 6.77 5.26 -0.23
C TRP A 91 7.00 6.58 0.52
N ASN A 92 5.94 7.36 0.65
CA ASN A 92 5.88 8.56 1.43
C ASN A 92 5.64 8.20 2.90
N VAL A 93 6.62 8.49 3.74
CA VAL A 93 6.66 8.10 5.16
C VAL A 93 5.51 8.63 6.02
N SER A 94 4.77 9.63 5.54
CA SER A 94 3.57 10.16 6.19
C SER A 94 2.33 9.25 6.01
N VAL A 95 2.38 8.28 5.09
CA VAL A 95 1.30 7.30 4.86
C VAL A 95 1.57 6.07 5.73
N GLU A 96 1.12 6.12 6.99
CA GLU A 96 1.37 5.06 7.98
C GLU A 96 0.69 3.72 7.63
N GLN A 97 -0.40 3.75 6.84
CA GLN A 97 -1.24 2.59 6.55
C GLN A 97 -0.48 1.46 5.86
N LEU A 98 0.57 1.76 5.08
CA LEU A 98 1.44 0.72 4.53
C LEU A 98 2.14 -0.07 5.63
N SER A 99 2.67 0.61 6.66
CA SER A 99 3.35 -0.03 7.79
C SER A 99 2.40 -0.93 8.57
N ILE A 100 1.19 -0.43 8.84
CA ILE A 100 0.14 -1.16 9.56
C ILE A 100 -0.31 -2.39 8.75
N TRP A 101 -0.54 -2.23 7.44
CA TRP A 101 -0.94 -3.34 6.58
C TRP A 101 0.13 -4.45 6.51
N LEU A 102 1.42 -4.08 6.45
CA LEU A 102 2.53 -5.03 6.52
C LEU A 102 2.52 -5.82 7.83
N GLN A 103 2.30 -5.14 8.96
CA GLN A 103 2.20 -5.81 10.26
C GLN A 103 1.04 -6.82 10.28
N ILE A 104 -0.13 -6.44 9.76
CA ILE A 104 -1.32 -7.30 9.78
C ILE A 104 -1.14 -8.54 8.89
N ASN A 105 -0.56 -8.38 7.69
CA ASN A 105 -0.42 -9.49 6.74
C ASN A 105 0.69 -10.48 7.09
N TYR A 106 1.81 -9.97 7.62
CA TYR A 106 3.02 -10.77 7.80
C TYR A 106 3.35 -11.08 9.26
N GLY A 107 2.72 -10.36 10.19
CA GLY A 107 3.03 -10.43 11.60
C GLY A 107 4.29 -9.65 11.97
N LEU A 108 4.29 -9.11 13.19
CA LEU A 108 5.39 -8.29 13.70
C LEU A 108 6.75 -9.01 13.74
N PRO A 109 6.86 -10.29 14.15
CA PRO A 109 8.17 -10.96 14.24
C PRO A 109 8.85 -11.09 12.88
N LYS A 110 8.12 -11.53 11.85
CA LYS A 110 8.63 -11.67 10.48
C LYS A 110 9.00 -10.31 9.89
N LEU A 111 8.19 -9.28 10.16
CA LEU A 111 8.49 -7.94 9.72
C LEU A 111 9.78 -7.39 10.35
N GLN A 112 9.97 -7.57 11.66
CA GLN A 112 11.20 -7.17 12.33
C GLN A 112 12.44 -7.84 11.74
N GLU A 113 12.40 -9.17 11.54
CA GLU A 113 13.49 -9.94 10.93
C GLU A 113 13.90 -9.34 9.57
N VAL A 114 12.92 -9.07 8.69
CA VAL A 114 13.21 -8.49 7.37
C VAL A 114 13.71 -7.04 7.46
N LEU A 115 13.20 -6.24 8.40
CA LEU A 115 13.67 -4.87 8.62
C LEU A 115 15.08 -4.82 9.24
N GLU A 116 15.57 -5.89 9.86
CA GLU A 116 16.96 -6.00 10.30
C GLU A 116 17.90 -6.24 9.11
N GLU A 117 17.45 -7.00 8.11
CA GLU A 117 18.18 -7.26 6.86
C GLU A 117 18.22 -6.06 5.87
N HIS A 118 17.76 -4.88 6.29
CA HIS A 118 17.59 -3.70 5.44
C HIS A 118 18.83 -3.28 4.62
N ASP A 119 20.04 -3.41 5.18
CA ASP A 119 21.29 -3.12 4.46
C ASP A 119 21.50 -4.06 3.27
N THR A 120 21.19 -5.35 3.44
CA THR A 120 21.29 -6.37 2.38
C THR A 120 20.27 -6.12 1.27
N LEU A 121 19.07 -5.67 1.67
CA LEU A 121 17.97 -5.34 0.76
C LEU A 121 18.09 -3.93 0.14
N LYS A 122 19.13 -3.16 0.52
CA LYS A 122 19.35 -1.77 0.08
C LYS A 122 18.15 -0.86 0.33
N LEU A 123 17.44 -1.06 1.43
CA LEU A 123 16.28 -0.25 1.81
C LEU A 123 16.75 1.05 2.47
N ASP A 124 16.04 2.16 2.23
CA ASP A 124 16.36 3.46 2.84
C ASP A 124 16.25 3.40 4.37
N PRO A 125 17.36 3.59 5.13
CA PRO A 125 17.33 3.50 6.59
C PRO A 125 16.36 4.48 7.26
N ASN A 126 16.09 5.64 6.66
CA ASN A 126 15.12 6.59 7.20
C ASN A 126 13.70 6.03 7.13
N LYS A 127 13.35 5.36 6.04
CA LYS A 127 12.03 4.73 5.87
C LYS A 127 11.87 3.55 6.80
N ILE A 128 12.92 2.75 6.99
CA ILE A 128 12.94 1.66 7.98
C ILE A 128 12.71 2.20 9.39
N ARG A 129 13.41 3.28 9.77
CA ARG A 129 13.20 3.94 11.06
C ARG A 129 11.76 4.44 11.20
N THR A 130 11.15 4.96 10.14
CA THR A 130 9.76 5.42 10.19
C THR A 130 8.77 4.26 10.32
N ILE A 131 8.98 3.13 9.63
CA ILE A 131 8.17 1.91 9.84
C ILE A 131 8.27 1.49 11.31
N ARG A 132 9.49 1.43 11.86
CA ARG A 132 9.69 1.10 13.28
C ARG A 132 8.95 2.07 14.20
N TYR A 133 9.01 3.37 13.92
CA TYR A 133 8.28 4.40 14.67
C TYR A 133 6.77 4.15 14.65
N TRP A 134 6.16 4.01 13.46
CA TRP A 134 4.71 3.78 13.32
C TRP A 134 4.25 2.49 14.02
N LEU A 135 5.09 1.46 13.99
CA LEU A 135 4.80 0.17 14.62
C LEU A 135 5.22 0.09 16.10
N ASN A 136 5.68 1.19 16.70
CA ASN A 136 6.22 1.24 18.07
C ASN A 136 7.31 0.19 18.36
N LEU A 137 8.15 -0.08 17.35
CA LEU A 137 9.31 -0.95 17.45
C LEU A 137 10.51 -0.14 17.94
N ARG A 138 11.19 -0.64 18.97
CA ARG A 138 12.41 -0.04 19.51
C ARG A 138 13.64 -0.49 18.74
#